data_AF-A0A950LMS8-F1
#
_entry.id   AF-A0A950LMS8-F1
#
_cell.length_a   1.000
_cell.length_b   1.000
_cell.length_c   1.000
_cell.angle_alpha   90.00
_cell.angle_beta   90.00
_cell.angle_gamma   90.00
#
_symmetry.space_group_name_H-M   'P 1'
#
loop_
_entity.id
_entity.type
_entity.pdbx_description
1 polymer ?
#
loop_
_entity_poly.entity_id
_entity_poly.type
_entity_poly.pdbx_seq_one_letter_code
_entity_poly.pdbx_strand_id
1 'polypeptide(L)'
;RISPNTITGYLMLAFVAQLGIRRRGSLRHAREMDHIDAWTQAALAALASHYDLGVAVLSCRRLVKGYSDTHARGLSKFGRVMSAVPLLKDRGDGAVWLDRLTRAALADEKGAALDGVLKTVATL
;
A
#
# COMPACT_ATOMS: atom_id res chain seq x y z
N ARG A 1 36.43 3.90 -7.88
CA ARG A 1 36.05 2.46 -7.98
C ARG A 1 36.50 1.80 -6.68
N ILE A 2 35.62 1.15 -5.93
CA ILE A 2 35.98 0.52 -4.65
C ILE A 2 36.35 -0.93 -4.95
N SER A 3 37.54 -1.37 -4.53
CA SER A 3 37.99 -2.75 -4.69
C SER A 3 37.66 -3.52 -3.42
N PRO A 4 36.75 -4.50 -3.44
CA PRO A 4 36.36 -5.26 -2.25
C PRO A 4 37.48 -6.17 -1.70
N ASN A 5 38.56 -6.38 -2.48
CA ASN A 5 39.68 -7.23 -2.12
C ASN A 5 40.73 -6.54 -1.22
N THR A 6 40.53 -5.28 -0.85
CA THR A 6 41.37 -4.59 0.15
C THR A 6 40.65 -4.46 1.48
N ILE A 7 41.40 -4.50 2.59
CA ILE A 7 40.84 -4.36 3.95
C ILE A 7 40.05 -3.05 4.08
N THR A 8 40.54 -1.96 3.50
CA THR A 8 39.86 -0.66 3.49
C THR A 8 38.56 -0.68 2.69
N GLY A 9 38.54 -1.34 1.52
CA GLY A 9 37.33 -1.50 0.71
C GLY A 9 36.27 -2.34 1.42
N TYR A 10 36.69 -3.43 2.07
CA TYR A 10 35.82 -4.27 2.90
C TYR A 10 35.24 -3.48 4.09
N LEU A 11 36.08 -2.77 4.85
CA LEU A 11 35.64 -1.98 6.01
C LEU A 11 34.68 -0.85 5.63
N MET A 12 34.90 -0.18 4.50
CA MET A 12 33.95 0.83 3.99
C MET A 12 32.58 0.23 3.68
N LEU A 13 32.54 -0.92 3.00
CA LEU A 13 31.28 -1.59 2.68
C LEU A 13 30.60 -2.14 3.94
N ALA A 14 31.36 -2.71 4.88
CA ALA A 14 30.87 -3.19 6.16
C ALA A 14 30.26 -2.04 6.99
N PHE A 15 30.91 -0.88 7.03
CA PHE A 15 30.38 0.30 7.70
C PHE A 15 29.06 0.78 7.10
N VAL A 16 28.96 0.89 5.76
CA VAL A 16 27.72 1.25 5.08
C VAL A 16 26.62 0.21 5.32
N ALA A 17 26.95 -1.09 5.33
CA ALA A 17 26.02 -2.15 5.66
C ALA A 17 25.49 -2.03 7.10
N GLN A 18 26.36 -1.65 8.06
CA GLN A 18 25.98 -1.44 9.46
C GLN A 18 24.99 -0.28 9.63
N LEU A 19 25.06 0.76 8.77
CA LEU A 19 24.07 1.85 8.76
C LEU A 19 22.66 1.36 8.38
N GLY A 20 22.54 0.23 7.68
CA GLY A 20 21.27 -0.40 7.37
C GLY A 20 20.43 -0.76 8.60
N ILE A 21 21.06 -0.98 9.77
CA ILE A 21 20.38 -1.27 11.03
C ILE A 21 19.61 -0.05 11.54
N ARG A 22 20.09 1.18 11.26
CA ARG A 22 19.40 2.42 11.63
C ARG A 22 18.09 2.64 10.87
N ARG A 23 17.80 1.83 9.86
CA ARG A 23 16.55 1.89 9.08
C ARG A 23 15.32 1.84 9.99
N ARG A 24 15.32 1.00 11.03
CA ARG A 24 14.20 0.87 11.99
C ARG A 24 14.00 2.09 12.90
N GLY A 25 15.02 2.94 13.05
CA GLY A 25 14.92 4.20 13.81
C GLY A 25 14.59 5.42 12.94
N SER A 26 14.39 5.23 11.63
CA SER A 26 14.10 6.34 10.72
C SER A 26 12.63 6.75 10.78
N LEU A 27 12.35 8.05 10.65
CA LEU A 27 10.98 8.58 10.52
C LEU A 27 10.21 7.95 9.35
N ARG A 28 10.93 7.56 8.30
CA ARG A 28 10.38 6.81 7.17
C ARG A 28 9.82 5.46 7.62
N HIS A 29 10.55 4.72 8.44
CA HIS A 29 10.09 3.43 8.95
C HIS A 29 8.86 3.58 9.83
N ALA A 30 8.84 4.58 10.72
CA ALA A 30 7.67 4.88 11.54
C ALA A 30 6.41 5.12 10.68
N ARG A 31 6.50 6.00 9.67
CA ARG A 31 5.38 6.24 8.74
C ARG A 31 4.96 5.01 7.95
N GLU A 32 5.92 4.21 7.49
CA GLU A 32 5.63 2.95 6.78
C GLU A 32 4.88 1.97 7.70
N MET A 33 5.24 1.90 8.98
CA MET A 33 4.58 1.05 9.98
C MET A 33 3.17 1.55 10.31
N ASP A 34 3.00 2.87 10.53
CA ASP A 34 1.68 3.48 10.75
C ASP A 34 0.71 3.16 9.60
N HIS A 35 1.20 3.20 8.35
CA HIS A 35 0.40 2.84 7.19
C HIS A 35 0.05 1.35 7.14
N ILE A 36 0.96 0.46 7.57
CA ILE A 36 0.69 -0.99 7.64
C ILE A 36 -0.36 -1.24 8.73
N ASP A 37 -0.19 -0.66 9.90
CA ASP A 37 -1.09 -0.83 11.04
C ASP A 37 -2.50 -0.33 10.71
N ALA A 38 -2.64 0.86 10.12
CA ALA A 38 -3.93 1.39 9.70
C ALA A 38 -4.63 0.48 8.66
N TRP A 39 -3.87 -0.06 7.71
CA TRP A 39 -4.40 -0.98 6.71
C TRP A 39 -4.85 -2.32 7.33
N THR A 40 -4.05 -2.90 8.22
CA THR A 40 -4.39 -4.16 8.89
C THR A 40 -5.59 -3.98 9.82
N GLN A 41 -5.69 -2.85 10.54
CA GLN A 41 -6.85 -2.52 11.36
C GLN A 41 -8.12 -2.39 10.50
N ALA A 42 -8.05 -1.73 9.35
CA ALA A 42 -9.18 -1.64 8.42
C ALA A 42 -9.61 -3.02 7.91
N ALA A 43 -8.67 -3.92 7.62
CA ALA A 43 -8.98 -5.29 7.22
C ALA A 43 -9.68 -6.08 8.33
N LEU A 44 -9.20 -5.98 9.57
CA LEU A 44 -9.82 -6.63 10.73
C LEU A 44 -11.23 -6.07 11.01
N ALA A 45 -11.41 -4.76 10.87
CA ALA A 45 -12.73 -4.13 11.03
C ALA A 45 -13.72 -4.56 9.94
N ALA A 46 -13.26 -4.76 8.71
CA ALA A 46 -14.07 -5.31 7.62
C ALA A 46 -14.37 -6.80 7.82
N LEU A 47 -13.41 -7.57 8.33
CA LEU A 47 -13.57 -8.99 8.64
C LEU A 47 -14.72 -9.23 9.64
N ALA A 48 -14.91 -8.32 10.59
CA ALA A 48 -15.98 -8.41 11.58
C ALA A 48 -17.39 -8.31 10.98
N SER A 49 -17.56 -7.67 9.81
CA SER A 49 -18.84 -7.64 9.08
C SER A 49 -18.90 -8.70 7.99
N HIS A 50 -17.88 -8.75 7.11
CA HIS A 50 -17.83 -9.62 5.95
C HIS A 50 -16.42 -10.16 5.70
N TYR A 51 -16.27 -11.48 5.75
CA TYR A 51 -14.98 -12.15 5.53
C TYR A 51 -14.34 -11.76 4.19
N ASP A 52 -15.12 -11.84 3.10
CA ASP A 52 -14.63 -11.55 1.74
C ASP A 52 -14.19 -10.09 1.58
N LEU A 53 -14.84 -9.16 2.28
CA LEU A 53 -14.44 -7.75 2.26
C LEU A 53 -13.08 -7.58 2.96
N GLY A 54 -12.85 -8.25 4.09
CA GLY A 54 -11.55 -8.25 4.77
C GLY A 54 -10.42 -8.79 3.87
N VAL A 55 -10.67 -9.89 3.16
CA VAL A 55 -9.71 -10.45 2.19
C VAL A 55 -9.44 -9.49 1.03
N ALA A 56 -10.49 -8.82 0.52
CA ALA A 56 -10.35 -7.84 -0.54
C ALA A 56 -9.55 -6.60 -0.08
N VAL A 57 -9.76 -6.11 1.15
CA VAL A 57 -8.98 -5.03 1.76
C VAL A 57 -7.50 -5.42 1.86
N LEU A 58 -7.19 -6.66 2.27
CA LEU A 58 -5.81 -7.14 2.28
C LEU A 58 -5.22 -7.20 0.86
N SER A 59 -6.02 -7.64 -0.11
CA SER A 59 -5.58 -7.76 -1.49
C SER A 59 -5.21 -6.42 -2.13
N CYS A 60 -5.79 -5.30 -1.68
CA CYS A 60 -5.53 -3.94 -2.18
C CYS A 60 -4.06 -3.52 -2.06
N ARG A 61 -3.27 -4.11 -1.15
CA ARG A 61 -1.86 -3.73 -0.91
C ARG A 61 -0.97 -3.85 -2.15
N ARG A 62 -1.37 -4.69 -3.12
CA ARG A 62 -0.70 -4.85 -4.42
C ARG A 62 -0.61 -3.55 -5.26
N LEU A 63 -1.38 -2.52 -4.91
CA LEU A 63 -1.31 -1.18 -5.52
C LEU A 63 -0.04 -0.41 -5.13
N VAL A 64 0.53 -0.71 -3.97
CA VAL A 64 1.73 -0.04 -3.48
C VAL A 64 2.96 -0.83 -3.94
N LYS A 65 3.68 -0.31 -4.93
CA LYS A 65 4.88 -0.94 -5.50
C LYS A 65 6.03 0.07 -5.68
N GLY A 66 7.24 -0.49 -5.73
CA GLY A 66 8.45 0.23 -6.11
C GLY A 66 8.99 1.19 -5.03
N TYR A 67 9.80 2.13 -5.48
CA TYR A 67 10.42 3.18 -4.67
C TYR A 67 10.13 4.56 -5.27
N SER A 68 10.36 5.63 -4.48
CA SER A 68 10.22 7.03 -4.89
C SER A 68 8.84 7.36 -5.48
N ASP A 69 8.78 8.02 -6.65
CA ASP A 69 7.52 8.52 -7.24
C ASP A 69 6.52 7.42 -7.58
N THR A 70 6.99 6.21 -7.91
CA THR A 70 6.10 5.06 -8.15
C THR A 70 5.43 4.64 -6.85
N HIS A 71 6.17 4.67 -5.74
CA HIS A 71 5.60 4.41 -4.41
C HIS A 71 4.60 5.49 -4.00
N ALA A 72 4.93 6.78 -4.19
CA ALA A 72 4.02 7.88 -3.86
C ALA A 72 2.71 7.82 -4.66
N ARG A 73 2.78 7.54 -5.97
CA ARG A 73 1.60 7.34 -6.82
C ARG A 73 0.78 6.12 -6.39
N GLY A 74 1.44 5.00 -6.09
CA GLY A 74 0.78 3.79 -5.60
C GLY A 74 0.06 4.01 -4.26
N LEU A 75 0.68 4.75 -3.34
CA LEU A 75 0.12 5.08 -2.04
C LEU A 75 -1.11 5.99 -2.15
N SER A 76 -1.09 6.98 -3.04
CA SER A 76 -2.24 7.85 -3.31
C SER A 76 -3.43 7.05 -3.85
N LYS A 77 -3.21 6.18 -4.85
CA LYS A 77 -4.26 5.29 -5.38
C LYS A 77 -4.80 4.34 -4.32
N PHE A 78 -3.91 3.75 -3.52
CA PHE A 78 -4.29 2.89 -2.40
C PHE A 78 -5.18 3.62 -1.40
N GLY A 79 -4.81 4.85 -1.00
CA GLY A 79 -5.63 5.67 -0.10
C GLY A 79 -7.04 5.93 -0.65
N ARG A 80 -7.14 6.21 -1.96
CA ARG A 80 -8.43 6.42 -2.66
C ARG A 80 -9.28 5.14 -2.73
N VAL A 81 -8.68 3.97 -2.92
CA VAL A 81 -9.42 2.70 -2.88
C VAL A 81 -9.87 2.39 -1.44
N MET A 82 -9.00 2.62 -0.46
CA MET A 82 -9.31 2.40 0.96
C MET A 82 -10.41 3.33 1.48
N SER A 83 -10.53 4.56 0.95
CA SER A 83 -11.62 5.47 1.35
C SER A 83 -13.02 4.99 0.94
N ALA A 84 -13.12 4.04 0.00
CA ALA A 84 -14.40 3.43 -0.38
C ALA A 84 -14.82 2.29 0.57
N VAL A 85 -13.91 1.73 1.36
CA VAL A 85 -14.18 0.57 2.25
C VAL A 85 -15.34 0.83 3.22
N PRO A 86 -15.47 2.00 3.88
CA PRO A 86 -16.60 2.28 4.76
C PRO A 86 -17.96 2.22 4.03
N LEU A 87 -18.02 2.69 2.77
CA LEU A 87 -19.25 2.67 1.95
C LEU A 87 -19.64 1.24 1.51
N LEU A 88 -18.65 0.35 1.44
CA LEU A 88 -18.84 -1.04 1.02
C LEU A 88 -19.08 -1.98 2.20
N LYS A 89 -18.92 -1.51 3.45
CA LYS A 89 -18.97 -2.34 4.65
C LYS A 89 -20.34 -2.96 4.90
N ASP A 90 -21.41 -2.21 4.63
CA ASP A 90 -22.79 -2.64 4.89
C ASP A 90 -23.44 -3.32 3.67
N ARG A 91 -22.66 -3.48 2.58
CA ARG A 91 -23.12 -4.05 1.32
C ARG A 91 -22.69 -5.51 1.20
N GLY A 92 -23.64 -6.39 0.87
CA GLY A 92 -23.34 -7.80 0.61
C GLY A 92 -22.42 -8.03 -0.59
N ASP A 93 -22.36 -7.09 -1.55
CA ASP A 93 -21.49 -7.14 -2.73
C ASP A 93 -20.19 -6.31 -2.57
N GLY A 94 -19.90 -5.81 -1.36
CA GLY A 94 -18.80 -4.88 -1.10
C GLY A 94 -17.42 -5.41 -1.55
N ALA A 95 -17.16 -6.70 -1.33
CA ALA A 95 -15.89 -7.33 -1.73
C ALA A 95 -15.67 -7.30 -3.26
N VAL A 96 -16.74 -7.51 -4.03
CA VAL A 96 -16.70 -7.50 -5.51
C VAL A 96 -16.39 -6.10 -6.02
N TRP A 97 -17.01 -5.08 -5.44
CA TRP A 97 -16.74 -3.69 -5.78
C TRP A 97 -15.33 -3.25 -5.41
N LEU A 98 -14.81 -3.70 -4.26
CA LEU A 98 -13.45 -3.40 -3.85
C LEU A 98 -12.40 -4.05 -4.76
N ASP A 99 -12.63 -5.29 -5.22
CA ASP A 99 -11.76 -5.93 -6.23
C ASP A 99 -11.81 -5.17 -7.57
N ARG A 100 -12.99 -4.75 -8.01
CA ARG A 100 -13.15 -3.93 -9.23
C ARG A 100 -12.41 -2.60 -9.12
N LEU A 101 -12.53 -1.89 -8.00
CA LEU A 101 -11.78 -0.66 -7.72
C LEU A 101 -10.27 -0.90 -7.77
N THR A 102 -9.80 -2.01 -7.18
CA THR A 102 -8.39 -2.38 -7.17
C THR A 102 -7.86 -2.66 -8.57
N ARG A 103 -8.61 -3.41 -9.38
CA ARG A 103 -8.25 -3.69 -10.78
C ARG A 103 -8.23 -2.43 -11.62
N ALA A 104 -9.22 -1.55 -11.46
CA ALA A 104 -9.27 -0.26 -12.14
C ALA A 104 -8.04 0.58 -11.76
N ALA A 105 -7.69 0.67 -10.47
CA ALA A 105 -6.51 1.40 -10.00
C ALA A 105 -5.18 0.82 -10.52
N LEU A 106 -5.10 -0.50 -10.73
CA LEU A 106 -3.93 -1.17 -11.32
C LEU A 106 -3.79 -0.89 -12.82
N ALA A 107 -4.90 -0.91 -13.56
CA ALA A 107 -4.92 -0.69 -15.01
C ALA A 107 -4.72 0.79 -15.39
N ASP A 108 -4.97 1.70 -14.45
CA ASP A 108 -5.03 3.13 -14.72
C ASP A 108 -3.68 3.81 -14.52
N GLU A 109 -2.98 4.15 -15.59
CA GLU A 109 -1.73 4.92 -15.51
C GLU A 109 -1.95 6.39 -15.08
N LYS A 110 -3.12 6.98 -15.39
CA LYS A 110 -3.39 8.43 -15.26
C LYS A 110 -4.35 8.81 -14.11
N GLY A 111 -5.03 7.86 -13.48
CA GLY A 111 -5.93 8.06 -12.33
C GLY A 111 -7.40 8.35 -12.66
N ALA A 112 -7.75 8.51 -13.93
CA ALA A 112 -9.09 8.88 -14.39
C ALA A 112 -10.12 7.72 -14.31
N ALA A 113 -9.70 6.49 -14.54
CA ALA A 113 -10.59 5.32 -14.44
C ALA A 113 -10.97 5.05 -12.97
N LEU A 114 -10.03 5.26 -12.04
CA LEU A 114 -10.30 5.17 -10.60
C LEU A 114 -11.32 6.23 -10.14
N ASP A 115 -11.21 7.46 -10.65
CA ASP A 115 -12.18 8.53 -10.34
C ASP A 115 -13.60 8.19 -10.83
N GLY A 116 -13.70 7.57 -12.01
CA GLY A 116 -14.98 7.11 -12.55
C GLY A 116 -15.67 6.11 -11.63
N VAL A 117 -14.97 5.06 -11.21
CA VAL A 117 -15.56 4.01 -10.36
C VAL A 117 -15.88 4.54 -8.95
N LEU A 118 -15.04 5.40 -8.38
CA LEU A 118 -15.32 6.04 -7.09
C LEU A 118 -16.59 6.90 -7.13
N LYS A 119 -16.81 7.65 -8.23
CA LYS A 119 -18.05 8.40 -8.41
C LYS A 119 -19.26 7.48 -8.47
N THR A 120 -19.18 6.35 -9.19
CA THR A 120 -20.27 5.37 -9.25
C THR A 120 -20.61 4.79 -7.88
N VAL A 121 -19.60 4.49 -7.05
CA VAL A 121 -19.84 3.99 -5.68
C VAL A 121 -20.45 5.06 -4.77
N ALA A 122 -20.17 6.35 -5.02
CA ALA A 122 -20.73 7.46 -4.24
C ALA A 122 -22.16 7.83 -4.64
N THR A 123 -22.61 7.53 -5.86
CA THR A 123 -23.99 7.75 -6.32
C THR A 123 -24.93 6.57 -6.14
N LEU A 124 -24.42 5.40 -5.74
CA LEU A 124 -25.20 4.19 -5.44
C LEU A 124 -25.50 4.07 -3.94
#